data_AF-A0A8H4K5Z3-F1
#
_entry.id   AF-A0A8H4K5Z3-F1
#
_cell.length_a   1.000
_cell.length_b   1.000
_cell.length_c   1.000
_cell.angle_alpha   90.00
_cell.angle_beta   90.00
_cell.angle_gamma   90.00
#
_symmetry.space_group_name_H-M   'P 1'
#
loop_
_entity.id
_entity.type
_entity.pdbx_description
1 polymer ?
#
loop_
_entity_poly.entity_id
_entity_poly.type
_entity_poly.pdbx_seq_one_letter_code
_entity_poly.pdbx_strand_id
1 'polypeptide(L)'
;MAANVDVTYVTPEGLGLILLIVTFFFAVLTTIIIILRAMIRPMHGVFGNDDVLMITGWALFIVVVGVVSRGTYYGIGAKDDRLNDYLVEKSKMHIWLFQTFYCCSLVFIKSSICVTLLRIAVKRSHRIITGITLCVSFISSIIVIIGLFTMCRPIQANWDQSAGTCSPPIAITSLSYLTSAAAVVTDWVCAILPAFMIYKAQMKTATKVFVSIILGLGVLASIATIVRLPYIKYYSHLEDYPCTDVAPFFNSLTNMRTQTTSEISLSNPSLSREQVSSPARFTVCPDCSRAESISIPHMDTRQPMVHHTQEQVLGIEPRDSLTLWGIGIGSGPNAMRRKETLSVFSSEHCAMHILEDAEASDRRLIIISGPSGVDKDTLIQRLIDFHPGKFSLTVSHTTRKPRAGEVDGVSYHFVPEPVFSNLLDKDGFIEHAFFSGNYYGTSKDAIAYQRSQGSTPLLDIDIEGVKTITQSQSLDARYVFIRPPSLQALERRLRARGTEEEASMHERLVRAKAELDYADTSGVYDMVIVNDDLDEAFKRLEIFALGL
;
A
#
# COMPACT_ATOMS: atom_id res chain seq x y z
N MET A 1 -19.49 47.65 2.13
CA MET A 1 -19.66 48.10 0.73
C MET A 1 -20.68 47.18 0.09
N ALA A 2 -21.69 47.69 -0.60
CA ALA A 2 -22.66 46.81 -1.28
C ALA A 2 -21.97 46.08 -2.45
N ALA A 3 -22.22 44.78 -2.61
CA ALA A 3 -21.74 44.02 -3.76
C ALA A 3 -22.33 44.64 -5.04
N ASN A 4 -21.48 44.86 -6.05
CA ASN A 4 -21.87 45.54 -7.27
C ASN A 4 -22.84 44.65 -8.08
N VAL A 5 -24.01 45.17 -8.42
CA VAL A 5 -25.17 44.35 -8.86
C VAL A 5 -24.89 43.61 -10.17
N ASP A 6 -24.04 44.16 -11.04
CA ASP A 6 -23.69 43.59 -12.35
C ASP A 6 -22.63 42.46 -12.30
N VAL A 7 -22.14 42.08 -11.12
CA VAL A 7 -21.09 41.06 -10.98
C VAL A 7 -21.67 39.65 -11.17
N THR A 8 -21.35 39.01 -12.29
CA THR A 8 -21.82 37.66 -12.65
C THR A 8 -20.85 36.53 -12.29
N TYR A 9 -19.63 36.85 -11.85
CA TYR A 9 -18.62 35.90 -11.38
C TYR A 9 -17.68 36.55 -10.36
N VAL A 10 -17.09 35.73 -9.47
CA VAL A 10 -16.10 36.14 -8.47
C VAL A 10 -14.78 35.42 -8.75
N THR A 11 -13.65 36.11 -8.54
CA THR A 11 -12.31 35.49 -8.61
C THR A 11 -12.11 34.54 -7.43
N PRO A 12 -11.76 33.25 -7.65
CA PRO A 12 -11.50 32.32 -6.56
C PRO A 12 -10.27 32.77 -5.75
N GLU A 13 -10.50 33.09 -4.49
CA GLU A 13 -9.50 33.53 -3.52
C GLU A 13 -9.64 32.71 -2.24
N GLY A 14 -8.57 32.65 -1.43
CA GLY A 14 -8.57 31.93 -0.15
C GLY A 14 -9.07 30.49 -0.27
N LEU A 15 -10.19 30.20 0.38
CA LEU A 15 -10.77 28.84 0.44
C LEU A 15 -11.27 28.35 -0.93
N GLY A 16 -11.83 29.23 -1.76
CA GLY A 16 -12.26 28.90 -3.12
C GLY A 16 -11.09 28.53 -4.03
N LEU A 17 -9.95 29.23 -3.88
CA LEU A 17 -8.72 28.92 -4.61
C LEU A 17 -8.11 27.58 -4.18
N ILE A 18 -8.06 27.31 -2.86
CA ILE A 18 -7.60 26.02 -2.33
C ILE A 18 -8.46 24.89 -2.86
N LEU A 19 -9.80 25.03 -2.82
CA LEU A 19 -10.73 24.05 -3.35
C LEU A 19 -10.47 23.75 -4.84
N LEU A 20 -10.22 24.78 -5.64
CA LEU A 20 -9.93 24.66 -7.07
C LEU A 20 -8.62 23.90 -7.33
N ILE A 21 -7.52 24.33 -6.69
CA ILE A 21 -6.17 23.72 -6.84
C ILE A 21 -6.23 22.23 -6.48
N VAL A 22 -6.79 21.91 -5.33
CA VAL A 22 -6.81 20.53 -4.82
C VAL A 22 -7.74 19.63 -5.65
N THR A 23 -8.87 20.16 -6.13
CA THR A 23 -9.76 19.44 -7.04
C THR A 23 -9.04 19.08 -8.34
N PHE A 24 -8.30 20.01 -8.97
CA PHE A 24 -7.55 19.72 -10.19
C PHE A 24 -6.39 18.74 -9.95
N PHE A 25 -5.64 18.88 -8.86
CA PHE A 25 -4.54 17.97 -8.52
C PHE A 25 -5.02 16.51 -8.46
N PHE A 26 -6.10 16.25 -7.71
CA PHE A 26 -6.66 14.89 -7.62
C PHE A 26 -7.39 14.45 -8.88
N ALA A 27 -7.99 15.35 -9.66
CA ALA A 27 -8.57 15.02 -10.96
C ALA A 27 -7.52 14.53 -11.95
N VAL A 28 -6.35 15.19 -12.02
CA VAL A 28 -5.22 14.77 -12.86
C VAL A 28 -4.67 13.43 -12.39
N LEU A 29 -4.37 13.28 -11.09
CA LEU A 29 -3.81 12.05 -10.52
C LEU A 29 -4.73 10.84 -10.74
N THR A 30 -6.03 10.97 -10.47
CA THR A 30 -7.00 9.88 -10.68
C THR A 30 -7.19 9.53 -12.15
N THR A 31 -7.16 10.54 -13.04
CA THR A 31 -7.23 10.33 -14.49
C THR A 31 -6.03 9.53 -15.01
N ILE A 32 -4.81 9.89 -14.59
CA ILE A 32 -3.58 9.15 -14.96
C ILE A 32 -3.69 7.68 -14.51
N ILE A 33 -4.06 7.43 -13.25
CA ILE A 33 -4.19 6.07 -12.70
C ILE A 33 -5.22 5.23 -13.48
N ILE A 34 -6.37 5.83 -13.84
CA ILE A 34 -7.44 5.11 -14.52
C ILE A 34 -7.12 4.86 -15.99
N ILE A 35 -6.46 5.81 -16.69
CA ILE A 35 -5.95 5.59 -18.04
C ILE A 35 -4.91 4.46 -18.04
N LEU A 36 -3.92 4.50 -17.16
CA LEU A 36 -2.91 3.44 -17.03
C LEU A 36 -3.56 2.07 -16.78
N ARG A 37 -4.52 1.99 -15.85
CA ARG A 37 -5.25 0.74 -15.56
C ARG A 37 -6.08 0.26 -16.75
N ALA A 38 -6.72 1.17 -17.49
CA ALA A 38 -7.51 0.85 -18.68
C ALA A 38 -6.64 0.42 -19.87
N MET A 39 -5.39 0.87 -19.97
CA MET A 39 -4.43 0.44 -21.01
C MET A 39 -3.78 -0.91 -20.66
N ILE A 40 -3.28 -1.09 -19.43
CA ILE A 40 -2.50 -2.26 -19.04
C ILE A 40 -3.38 -3.52 -18.93
N ARG A 41 -4.61 -3.42 -18.41
CA ARG A 41 -5.44 -4.61 -18.15
C ARG A 41 -5.89 -5.38 -19.40
N PRO A 42 -6.29 -4.72 -20.52
CA PRO A 42 -6.56 -5.42 -21.78
C PRO A 42 -5.32 -6.13 -22.34
N MET A 43 -4.12 -5.51 -22.23
CA MET A 43 -2.86 -6.11 -22.74
C MET A 43 -2.53 -7.45 -22.05
N HIS A 44 -2.93 -7.63 -20.79
CA HIS A 44 -2.77 -8.88 -20.04
C HIS A 44 -4.04 -9.75 -20.00
N GLY A 45 -5.10 -9.41 -20.74
CA GLY A 45 -6.34 -10.20 -20.80
C GLY A 45 -7.16 -10.24 -19.49
N VAL A 46 -6.92 -9.32 -18.55
CA VAL A 46 -7.55 -9.32 -17.20
C VAL A 46 -8.67 -8.30 -17.01
N PHE A 47 -9.04 -7.57 -18.06
CA PHE A 47 -10.10 -6.56 -18.05
C PHE A 47 -11.43 -7.15 -17.55
N GLY A 48 -12.12 -6.44 -16.64
CA GLY A 48 -13.30 -6.96 -15.96
C GLY A 48 -14.42 -5.94 -15.77
N ASN A 49 -15.55 -6.43 -15.25
CA ASN A 49 -16.71 -5.59 -14.90
C ASN A 49 -16.33 -4.51 -13.85
N ASP A 50 -15.32 -4.79 -13.01
CA ASP A 50 -14.76 -3.81 -12.08
C ASP A 50 -14.11 -2.62 -12.79
N ASP A 51 -13.49 -2.81 -13.95
CA ASP A 51 -12.89 -1.72 -14.74
C ASP A 51 -13.96 -0.86 -15.42
N VAL A 52 -15.02 -1.48 -15.96
CA VAL A 52 -16.17 -0.77 -16.55
C VAL A 52 -16.86 0.11 -15.51
N LEU A 53 -17.12 -0.42 -14.31
CA LEU A 53 -17.67 0.34 -13.19
C LEU A 53 -16.75 1.49 -12.76
N MET A 54 -15.42 1.26 -12.72
CA MET A 54 -14.44 2.28 -12.36
C MET A 54 -14.41 3.43 -13.38
N ILE A 55 -14.38 3.12 -14.68
CA ILE A 55 -14.40 4.11 -15.77
C ILE A 55 -15.71 4.92 -15.75
N THR A 56 -16.84 4.26 -15.50
CA THR A 56 -18.16 4.91 -15.38
C THR A 56 -18.19 5.87 -14.19
N GLY A 57 -17.68 5.45 -13.03
CA GLY A 57 -17.56 6.30 -11.84
C GLY A 57 -16.63 7.49 -12.03
N TRP A 58 -15.52 7.30 -12.76
CA TRP A 58 -14.60 8.38 -13.12
C TRP A 58 -15.20 9.39 -14.09
N ALA A 59 -15.93 8.94 -15.12
CA ALA A 59 -16.63 9.84 -16.03
C ALA A 59 -17.61 10.77 -15.29
N LEU A 60 -18.35 10.23 -14.31
CA LEU A 60 -19.19 11.03 -13.42
C LEU A 60 -18.38 11.94 -12.50
N PHE A 61 -17.23 11.49 -11.98
CA PHE A 61 -16.33 12.32 -11.18
C PHE A 61 -15.74 13.50 -11.97
N ILE A 62 -15.47 13.37 -13.27
CA ILE A 62 -15.08 14.51 -14.12
C ILE A 62 -16.20 15.55 -14.23
N VAL A 63 -17.47 15.14 -14.24
CA VAL A 63 -18.61 16.08 -14.13
C VAL A 63 -18.60 16.79 -12.78
N VAL A 64 -18.34 16.08 -11.68
CA VAL A 64 -18.19 16.67 -10.33
C VAL A 64 -17.08 17.74 -10.32
N VAL A 65 -15.91 17.43 -10.89
CA VAL A 65 -14.78 18.37 -11.03
C VAL A 65 -15.20 19.64 -11.79
N GLY A 66 -15.93 19.50 -12.90
CA GLY A 66 -16.45 20.64 -13.67
C GLY A 66 -17.45 21.51 -12.88
N VAL A 67 -18.37 20.87 -12.15
CA VAL A 67 -19.37 21.56 -11.31
C VAL A 67 -18.72 22.31 -10.16
N VAL A 68 -17.77 21.70 -9.43
CA VAL A 68 -17.03 22.36 -8.34
C VAL A 68 -16.21 23.53 -8.89
N SER A 69 -15.45 23.29 -9.96
CA SER A 69 -14.60 24.33 -10.56
C SER A 69 -15.42 25.53 -10.99
N ARG A 70 -16.57 25.32 -11.65
CA ARG A 70 -17.49 26.41 -12.02
C ARG A 70 -18.14 27.07 -10.80
N GLY A 71 -18.50 26.29 -9.79
CA GLY A 71 -19.08 26.78 -8.54
C GLY A 71 -18.18 27.73 -7.76
N THR A 72 -16.86 27.53 -7.77
CA THR A 72 -15.92 28.49 -7.13
C THR A 72 -15.98 29.88 -7.76
N TYR A 73 -16.19 29.99 -9.08
CA TYR A 73 -16.41 31.27 -9.76
C TYR A 73 -17.78 31.89 -9.50
N TYR A 74 -18.75 31.15 -8.95
CA TYR A 74 -20.03 31.70 -8.49
C TYR A 74 -20.05 32.07 -7.01
N GLY A 75 -18.98 31.79 -6.26
CA GLY A 75 -18.86 32.15 -4.84
C GLY A 75 -18.68 31.00 -3.86
N ILE A 76 -18.61 29.73 -4.30
CA ILE A 76 -18.34 28.61 -3.37
C ILE A 76 -16.95 28.79 -2.73
N GLY A 77 -16.95 29.04 -1.42
CA GLY A 77 -15.73 29.31 -0.63
C GLY A 77 -15.36 30.79 -0.51
N ALA A 78 -16.17 31.70 -1.05
CA ALA A 78 -16.10 33.14 -0.75
C ALA A 78 -16.86 33.47 0.54
N LYS A 79 -16.66 34.68 1.08
CA LYS A 79 -17.47 35.24 2.17
C LYS A 79 -18.76 35.83 1.61
N ASP A 80 -19.86 35.71 2.35
CA ASP A 80 -21.20 36.15 1.92
C ASP A 80 -21.29 37.65 1.63
N ASP A 81 -20.46 38.48 2.27
CA ASP A 81 -20.38 39.93 2.06
C ASP A 81 -19.88 40.33 0.65
N ARG A 82 -19.27 39.39 -0.09
CA ARG A 82 -18.82 39.57 -1.49
C ARG A 82 -19.83 39.08 -2.52
N LEU A 83 -20.95 38.50 -2.12
CA LEU A 83 -21.92 37.86 -3.02
C LEU A 83 -23.18 38.71 -3.18
N ASN A 84 -23.73 38.74 -4.39
CA ASN A 84 -25.09 39.22 -4.66
C ASN A 84 -26.07 38.04 -4.71
N ASP A 85 -27.37 38.31 -4.68
CA ASP A 85 -28.41 37.26 -4.62
C ASP A 85 -28.31 36.26 -5.79
N TYR A 86 -27.94 36.74 -6.98
CA TYR A 86 -27.70 35.91 -8.17
C TYR A 86 -26.56 34.92 -7.95
N LEU A 87 -25.42 35.38 -7.43
CA LEU A 87 -24.25 34.53 -7.13
C LEU A 87 -24.57 33.51 -6.02
N VAL A 88 -25.36 33.89 -5.01
CA VAL A 88 -25.84 32.99 -3.97
C VAL A 88 -26.76 31.91 -4.54
N GLU A 89 -27.74 32.26 -5.37
CA GLU A 89 -28.64 31.31 -6.06
C GLU A 89 -27.85 30.34 -6.95
N LYS A 90 -26.92 30.85 -7.78
CA LYS A 90 -26.07 30.01 -8.63
C LYS A 90 -25.12 29.14 -7.81
N SER A 91 -24.59 29.62 -6.70
CA SER A 91 -23.77 28.80 -5.79
C SER A 91 -24.57 27.65 -5.19
N LYS A 92 -25.79 27.90 -4.68
CA LYS A 92 -26.70 26.85 -4.18
C LYS A 92 -27.02 25.80 -5.24
N MET A 93 -27.30 26.23 -6.48
CA MET A 93 -27.53 25.33 -7.61
C MET A 93 -26.32 24.43 -7.89
N HIS A 94 -25.09 24.97 -7.86
CA HIS A 94 -23.87 24.18 -8.07
C HIS A 94 -23.57 23.23 -6.89
N ILE A 95 -23.89 23.61 -5.65
CA ILE A 95 -23.79 22.72 -4.48
C ILE A 95 -24.75 21.53 -4.61
N TRP A 96 -26.00 21.76 -5.03
CA TRP A 96 -26.98 20.69 -5.26
C TRP A 96 -26.56 19.74 -6.40
N LEU A 97 -26.06 20.29 -7.52
CA LEU A 97 -25.51 19.52 -8.63
C LEU A 97 -24.28 18.69 -8.18
N PHE A 98 -23.36 19.31 -7.45
CA PHE A 98 -22.18 18.64 -6.89
C PHE A 98 -22.59 17.44 -6.03
N GLN A 99 -23.48 17.64 -5.06
CA GLN A 99 -23.92 16.60 -4.13
C GLN A 99 -24.59 15.43 -4.87
N THR A 100 -25.38 15.73 -5.91
CA THR A 100 -26.05 14.73 -6.75
C THR A 100 -25.05 13.89 -7.55
N PHE A 101 -24.18 14.51 -8.35
CA PHE A 101 -23.20 13.78 -9.15
C PHE A 101 -22.14 13.07 -8.29
N TYR A 102 -21.78 13.64 -7.14
CA TYR A 102 -20.89 13.03 -6.17
C TYR A 102 -21.47 11.71 -5.63
N CYS A 103 -22.71 11.72 -5.14
CA CYS A 103 -23.42 10.50 -4.71
C CYS A 103 -23.48 9.44 -5.82
N CYS A 104 -23.81 9.83 -7.05
CA CYS A 104 -23.81 8.91 -8.20
C CYS A 104 -22.41 8.31 -8.46
N SER A 105 -21.36 9.13 -8.49
CA SER A 105 -19.99 8.66 -8.76
C SER A 105 -19.49 7.67 -7.69
N LEU A 106 -19.80 7.92 -6.41
CA LEU A 106 -19.45 7.03 -5.31
C LEU A 106 -20.01 5.63 -5.47
N VAL A 107 -21.26 5.48 -5.93
CA VAL A 107 -21.88 4.16 -6.16
C VAL A 107 -21.03 3.30 -7.08
N PHE A 108 -20.64 3.84 -8.23
CA PHE A 108 -19.84 3.12 -9.22
C PHE A 108 -18.43 2.81 -8.72
N ILE A 109 -17.78 3.76 -8.04
CA ILE A 109 -16.44 3.59 -7.47
C ILE A 109 -16.43 2.51 -6.38
N LYS A 110 -17.36 2.56 -5.40
CA LYS A 110 -17.48 1.52 -4.37
C LYS A 110 -17.86 0.16 -4.97
N SER A 111 -18.74 0.15 -5.97
CA SER A 111 -19.12 -1.09 -6.65
C SER A 111 -17.94 -1.75 -7.36
N SER A 112 -17.08 -0.98 -8.03
CA SER A 112 -15.84 -1.49 -8.63
C SER A 112 -14.93 -2.17 -7.59
N ILE A 113 -14.72 -1.54 -6.43
CA ILE A 113 -13.89 -2.10 -5.35
C ILE A 113 -14.52 -3.39 -4.81
N CYS A 114 -15.83 -3.40 -4.53
CA CYS A 114 -16.53 -4.58 -4.05
C CYS A 114 -16.50 -5.73 -5.07
N VAL A 115 -16.67 -5.47 -6.37
CA VAL A 115 -16.56 -6.49 -7.43
C VAL A 115 -15.12 -7.03 -7.52
N THR A 116 -14.11 -6.17 -7.37
CA THR A 116 -12.70 -6.58 -7.29
C THR A 116 -12.47 -7.52 -6.10
N LEU A 117 -12.99 -7.20 -4.91
CA LEU A 117 -12.90 -8.04 -3.72
C LEU A 117 -13.67 -9.36 -3.89
N LEU A 118 -14.86 -9.36 -4.49
CA LEU A 118 -15.63 -10.57 -4.81
C LEU A 118 -14.87 -11.51 -5.77
N ARG A 119 -14.10 -10.97 -6.71
CA ARG A 119 -13.24 -11.75 -7.63
C ARG A 119 -12.07 -12.44 -6.91
N ILE A 120 -11.57 -11.86 -5.82
CA ILE A 120 -10.44 -12.40 -5.02
C ILE A 120 -10.94 -13.30 -3.86
N ALA A 121 -12.21 -13.20 -3.46
CA ALA A 121 -12.76 -13.86 -2.27
C ALA A 121 -12.98 -15.37 -2.45
N VAL A 122 -12.01 -16.18 -2.03
CA VAL A 122 -12.09 -17.65 -2.00
C VAL A 122 -13.08 -18.17 -0.93
N LYS A 123 -13.09 -17.57 0.27
CA LYS A 123 -13.96 -18.01 1.38
C LYS A 123 -15.40 -17.49 1.23
N ARG A 124 -16.38 -18.38 1.44
CA ARG A 124 -17.81 -18.05 1.42
C ARG A 124 -18.19 -16.93 2.40
N SER A 125 -17.56 -16.87 3.58
CA SER A 125 -17.76 -15.79 4.55
C SER A 125 -17.37 -14.42 3.99
N HIS A 126 -16.17 -14.30 3.40
CA HIS A 126 -15.69 -13.03 2.82
C HIS A 126 -16.55 -12.60 1.62
N ARG A 127 -17.01 -13.57 0.80
CA ARG A 127 -17.91 -13.31 -0.32
C ARG A 127 -19.28 -12.78 0.14
N ILE A 128 -19.83 -13.32 1.23
CA ILE A 128 -21.08 -12.82 1.85
C ILE A 128 -20.89 -11.41 2.40
N ILE A 129 -19.81 -11.16 3.17
CA ILE A 129 -19.52 -9.83 3.74
C ILE A 129 -19.42 -8.77 2.63
N THR A 130 -18.62 -9.03 1.59
CA THR A 130 -18.47 -8.09 0.47
C THR A 130 -19.80 -7.85 -0.26
N GLY A 131 -20.62 -8.89 -0.43
CA GLY A 131 -21.95 -8.77 -1.02
C GLY A 131 -22.90 -7.88 -0.20
N ILE A 132 -22.90 -8.04 1.13
CA ILE A 132 -23.68 -7.18 2.03
C ILE A 132 -23.19 -5.73 1.95
N THR A 133 -21.87 -5.50 1.99
CA THR A 133 -21.28 -4.16 1.87
C THR A 133 -21.63 -3.47 0.55
N LEU A 134 -21.63 -4.23 -0.57
CA LEU A 134 -22.08 -3.73 -1.87
C LEU A 134 -23.56 -3.33 -1.84
N CYS A 135 -24.45 -4.19 -1.33
CA CYS A 135 -25.88 -3.88 -1.21
C CYS A 135 -26.14 -2.66 -0.32
N VAL A 136 -25.46 -2.54 0.82
CA VAL A 136 -25.57 -1.37 1.72
C VAL A 136 -25.11 -0.09 1.03
N SER A 137 -23.98 -0.12 0.29
CA SER A 137 -23.48 1.02 -0.49
C SER A 137 -24.52 1.51 -1.52
N PHE A 138 -25.12 0.56 -2.23
CA PHE A 138 -26.08 0.84 -3.30
C PHE A 138 -27.40 1.38 -2.76
N ILE A 139 -27.98 0.71 -1.76
CA ILE A 139 -29.26 1.08 -1.15
C ILE A 139 -29.19 2.44 -0.46
N SER A 140 -28.15 2.68 0.35
CA SER A 140 -27.98 3.98 1.04
C SER A 140 -27.84 5.14 0.05
N SER A 141 -27.09 4.94 -1.03
CA SER A 141 -26.92 5.96 -2.07
C SER A 141 -28.21 6.21 -2.86
N ILE A 142 -29.00 5.18 -3.17
CA ILE A 142 -30.31 5.34 -3.81
C ILE A 142 -31.27 6.13 -2.93
N ILE A 143 -31.35 5.82 -1.64
CA ILE A 143 -32.19 6.56 -0.67
C ILE A 143 -31.81 8.04 -0.67
N VAL A 144 -30.50 8.35 -0.70
CA VAL A 144 -29.98 9.71 -0.70
C VAL A 144 -30.26 10.42 -2.01
N ILE A 145 -30.07 9.78 -3.16
CA ILE A 145 -30.40 10.37 -4.47
C ILE A 145 -31.90 10.69 -4.55
N ILE A 146 -32.78 9.73 -4.21
CA ILE A 146 -34.23 9.97 -4.16
C ILE A 146 -34.55 11.12 -3.18
N GLY A 147 -33.92 11.14 -2.01
CA GLY A 147 -34.02 12.22 -1.03
C GLY A 147 -33.70 13.60 -1.64
N LEU A 148 -32.54 13.74 -2.30
CA LEU A 148 -32.09 14.99 -2.93
C LEU A 148 -33.04 15.51 -4.03
N PHE A 149 -33.65 14.61 -4.81
CA PHE A 149 -34.61 14.97 -5.86
C PHE A 149 -36.02 15.27 -5.32
N THR A 150 -36.41 14.67 -4.20
CA THR A 150 -37.74 14.86 -3.59
C THR A 150 -37.77 15.92 -2.48
N MET A 151 -36.61 16.46 -2.10
CA MET A 151 -36.42 17.35 -0.94
C MET A 151 -37.27 18.61 -0.99
N CYS A 152 -37.38 19.23 -2.18
CA CYS A 152 -38.15 20.43 -2.44
C CYS A 152 -39.06 20.24 -3.66
N ARG A 153 -40.20 20.94 -3.66
CA ARG A 153 -41.20 20.90 -4.74
C ARG A 153 -41.57 22.34 -5.16
N PRO A 154 -41.35 22.74 -6.42
CA PRO A 154 -40.66 22.00 -7.49
C PRO A 154 -39.13 21.97 -7.24
N ILE A 155 -38.38 21.25 -8.08
CA ILE A 155 -36.94 21.00 -7.86
C ILE A 155 -36.08 22.28 -7.79
N GLN A 156 -36.54 23.36 -8.46
CA GLN A 156 -35.91 24.67 -8.44
C GLN A 156 -35.83 25.29 -7.04
N ALA A 157 -36.74 24.90 -6.14
CA ALA A 157 -36.76 25.38 -4.76
C ALA A 157 -35.56 24.93 -3.90
N ASN A 158 -34.70 24.04 -4.42
CA ASN A 158 -33.40 23.73 -3.80
C ASN A 158 -32.39 24.89 -3.88
N TRP A 159 -32.56 25.84 -4.82
CA TRP A 159 -31.65 26.99 -4.98
C TRP A 159 -32.37 28.35 -5.00
N ASP A 160 -33.61 28.41 -5.52
CA ASP A 160 -34.50 29.56 -5.39
C ASP A 160 -35.62 29.25 -4.38
N GLN A 161 -35.43 29.68 -3.13
CA GLN A 161 -36.36 29.41 -2.04
C GLN A 161 -37.74 30.08 -2.22
N SER A 162 -37.89 31.02 -3.17
CA SER A 162 -39.19 31.63 -3.49
C SER A 162 -40.05 30.74 -4.41
N ALA A 163 -39.44 29.79 -5.12
CA ALA A 163 -40.10 28.98 -6.15
C ALA A 163 -40.99 27.85 -5.61
N GLY A 164 -40.98 27.52 -4.31
CA GLY A 164 -41.77 26.42 -3.76
C GLY A 164 -41.52 26.07 -2.31
N THR A 165 -41.87 24.83 -1.93
CA THR A 165 -41.76 24.34 -0.55
C THR A 165 -40.71 23.25 -0.40
N CYS A 166 -40.00 23.25 0.74
CA CYS A 166 -38.92 22.32 1.05
C CYS A 166 -39.21 21.52 2.32
N SER A 167 -38.62 20.33 2.41
CA SER A 167 -38.58 19.50 3.60
C SER A 167 -37.81 20.19 4.74
N PRO A 168 -38.14 19.92 6.03
CA PRO A 168 -37.45 20.56 7.15
C PRO A 168 -35.95 20.23 7.17
N PRO A 169 -35.07 21.12 7.67
CA PRO A 169 -33.60 20.94 7.64
C PRO A 169 -33.09 19.63 8.26
N ILE A 170 -33.84 19.08 9.23
CA ILE A 170 -33.59 17.77 9.86
C ILE A 170 -33.51 16.64 8.81
N ALA A 171 -34.26 16.71 7.71
CA ALA A 171 -34.20 15.72 6.63
C ALA A 171 -32.83 15.71 5.93
N ILE A 172 -32.29 16.89 5.62
CA ILE A 172 -30.96 17.06 4.99
C ILE A 172 -29.88 16.47 5.89
N THR A 173 -29.92 16.85 7.17
CA THR A 173 -29.01 16.39 8.22
C THR A 173 -29.06 14.86 8.35
N SER A 174 -30.25 14.27 8.33
CA SER A 174 -30.46 12.81 8.43
C SER A 174 -29.91 12.04 7.22
N LEU A 175 -30.18 12.52 5.99
CA LEU A 175 -29.63 11.94 4.76
C LEU A 175 -28.09 12.08 4.71
N SER A 176 -27.56 13.20 5.20
CA SER A 176 -26.11 13.43 5.28
C SER A 176 -25.42 12.50 6.28
N TYR A 177 -26.03 12.23 7.44
CA TYR A 177 -25.56 11.22 8.38
C TYR A 177 -25.64 9.80 7.81
N LEU A 178 -26.76 9.42 7.16
CA LEU A 178 -26.92 8.11 6.52
C LEU A 178 -25.83 7.85 5.47
N THR A 179 -25.59 8.83 4.58
CA THR A 179 -24.53 8.75 3.55
C THR A 179 -23.15 8.59 4.19
N SER A 180 -22.86 9.39 5.21
CA SER A 180 -21.55 9.42 5.86
C SER A 180 -21.28 8.12 6.64
N ALA A 181 -22.27 7.59 7.35
CA ALA A 181 -22.17 6.31 8.05
C ALA A 181 -21.97 5.14 7.08
N ALA A 182 -22.74 5.09 5.98
CA ALA A 182 -22.57 4.06 4.95
C ALA A 182 -21.19 4.14 4.28
N ALA A 183 -20.71 5.34 3.93
CA ALA A 183 -19.38 5.55 3.38
C ALA A 183 -18.27 5.04 4.33
N VAL A 184 -18.32 5.42 5.60
CA VAL A 184 -17.36 4.96 6.62
C VAL A 184 -17.37 3.44 6.76
N VAL A 185 -18.54 2.81 6.93
CA VAL A 185 -18.63 1.34 7.07
C VAL A 185 -18.07 0.63 5.84
N THR A 186 -18.38 1.12 4.64
CA THR A 186 -17.93 0.49 3.39
C THR A 186 -16.43 0.63 3.18
N ASP A 187 -15.85 1.79 3.52
CA ASP A 187 -14.39 2.01 3.47
C ASP A 187 -13.61 1.10 4.42
N TRP A 188 -14.07 0.97 5.66
CA TRP A 188 -13.42 0.12 6.65
C TRP A 188 -13.49 -1.36 6.27
N VAL A 189 -14.64 -1.84 5.76
CA VAL A 189 -14.73 -3.22 5.24
C VAL A 189 -13.84 -3.41 4.01
N CYS A 190 -13.85 -2.49 3.04
CA CYS A 190 -13.03 -2.60 1.83
C CYS A 190 -11.52 -2.51 2.09
N ALA A 191 -11.08 -1.82 3.15
CA ALA A 191 -9.67 -1.77 3.56
C ALA A 191 -9.24 -3.02 4.33
N ILE A 192 -10.06 -3.50 5.28
CA ILE A 192 -9.69 -4.59 6.20
C ILE A 192 -9.83 -5.97 5.55
N LEU A 193 -10.92 -6.21 4.81
CA LEU A 193 -11.23 -7.52 4.26
C LEU A 193 -10.14 -8.09 3.33
N PRO A 194 -9.56 -7.33 2.37
CA PRO A 194 -8.46 -7.84 1.56
C PRO A 194 -7.19 -8.16 2.36
N ALA A 195 -6.89 -7.44 3.45
CA ALA A 195 -5.74 -7.75 4.29
C ALA A 195 -5.87 -9.17 4.88
N PHE A 196 -7.05 -9.55 5.40
CA PHE A 196 -7.31 -10.91 5.88
C PHE A 196 -7.38 -11.97 4.76
N MET A 197 -7.87 -11.62 3.57
CA MET A 197 -7.88 -12.50 2.41
C MET A 197 -6.47 -12.84 1.93
N ILE A 198 -5.60 -11.84 1.90
CA ILE A 198 -4.24 -11.92 1.36
C ILE A 198 -3.24 -12.38 2.44
N TYR A 199 -3.57 -12.27 3.73
CA TYR A 199 -2.69 -12.69 4.84
C TYR A 199 -2.16 -14.12 4.70
N LYS A 200 -2.96 -15.05 4.15
CA LYS A 200 -2.56 -16.45 3.90
C LYS A 200 -2.13 -16.75 2.44
N ALA A 201 -2.07 -15.74 1.57
CA ALA A 201 -1.60 -15.93 0.20
C ALA A 201 -0.06 -15.98 0.15
N GLN A 202 0.48 -16.93 -0.61
CA GLN A 202 1.91 -17.08 -0.88
C GLN A 202 2.37 -16.06 -1.93
N MET A 203 2.55 -14.81 -1.50
CA MET A 203 3.11 -13.73 -2.31
C MET A 203 4.27 -13.09 -1.55
N LYS A 204 5.27 -12.58 -2.30
CA LYS A 204 6.40 -11.82 -1.75
C LYS A 204 5.88 -10.69 -0.84
N THR A 205 6.47 -10.54 0.34
CA THR A 205 5.98 -9.63 1.38
C THR A 205 5.90 -8.17 0.90
N ALA A 206 6.81 -7.74 0.01
CA ALA A 206 6.74 -6.43 -0.64
C ALA A 206 5.43 -6.24 -1.43
N THR A 207 5.04 -7.18 -2.29
CA THR A 207 3.78 -7.13 -3.05
C THR A 207 2.56 -7.16 -2.12
N LYS A 208 2.63 -7.95 -1.05
CA LYS A 208 1.60 -8.06 -0.03
C LYS A 208 1.38 -6.72 0.70
N VAL A 209 2.47 -6.08 1.12
CA VAL A 209 2.47 -4.74 1.74
C VAL A 209 1.96 -3.70 0.75
N PHE A 210 2.43 -3.71 -0.51
CA PHE A 210 1.98 -2.76 -1.54
C PHE A 210 0.47 -2.85 -1.82
N VAL A 211 -0.07 -4.06 -1.99
CA VAL A 211 -1.52 -4.27 -2.19
C VAL A 211 -2.32 -3.90 -0.93
N SER A 212 -1.79 -4.19 0.26
CA SER A 212 -2.41 -3.80 1.53
C SER A 212 -2.39 -2.29 1.75
N ILE A 213 -1.34 -1.58 1.31
CA ILE A 213 -1.28 -0.12 1.31
C ILE A 213 -2.31 0.42 0.33
N ILE A 214 -2.34 -0.01 -0.94
CA ILE A 214 -3.28 0.49 -1.96
C ILE A 214 -4.75 0.32 -1.54
N LEU A 215 -5.10 -0.81 -0.94
CA LEU A 215 -6.47 -1.06 -0.46
C LEU A 215 -6.72 -0.38 0.89
N GLY A 216 -5.72 -0.35 1.77
CA GLY A 216 -5.70 0.36 3.06
C GLY A 216 -5.76 1.88 2.95
N LEU A 217 -5.37 2.46 1.80
CA LEU A 217 -5.60 3.87 1.47
C LEU A 217 -7.05 4.25 1.78
N GLY A 218 -7.99 3.31 1.53
CA GLY A 218 -9.43 3.39 1.82
C GLY A 218 -9.79 4.17 3.09
N VAL A 219 -9.06 3.91 4.18
CA VAL A 219 -9.27 4.50 5.52
C VAL A 219 -9.14 6.03 5.54
N LEU A 220 -8.34 6.64 4.66
CA LEU A 220 -8.17 8.10 4.65
C LEU A 220 -9.45 8.86 4.25
N ALA A 221 -10.30 8.25 3.41
CA ALA A 221 -11.58 8.85 3.03
C ALA A 221 -12.63 8.75 4.15
N SER A 222 -12.58 7.68 4.95
CA SER A 222 -13.44 7.54 6.12
C SER A 222 -12.97 8.43 7.27
N ILE A 223 -11.65 8.62 7.49
CA ILE A 223 -11.11 9.63 8.42
C ILE A 223 -11.63 11.02 8.05
N ALA A 224 -11.46 11.45 6.79
CA ALA A 224 -12.01 12.71 6.27
C ALA A 224 -13.52 12.85 6.53
N THR A 225 -14.28 11.77 6.33
CA THR A 225 -15.73 11.75 6.57
C THR A 225 -16.07 11.88 8.06
N ILE A 226 -15.36 11.18 8.95
CA ILE A 226 -15.52 11.25 10.41
C ILE A 226 -15.19 12.65 10.93
N VAL A 227 -14.08 13.23 10.46
CA VAL A 227 -13.62 14.59 10.73
C VAL A 227 -14.67 15.63 10.30
N ARG A 228 -15.45 15.36 9.25
CA ARG A 228 -16.57 16.19 8.77
C ARG A 228 -17.86 16.03 9.57
N LEU A 229 -18.14 14.86 10.18
CA LEU A 229 -19.43 14.56 10.84
C LEU A 229 -19.92 15.65 11.82
N PRO A 230 -19.09 16.22 12.73
CA PRO A 230 -19.54 17.22 13.70
C PRO A 230 -20.06 18.52 13.07
N TYR A 231 -19.71 18.80 11.82
CA TYR A 231 -20.09 20.02 11.11
C TYR A 231 -21.42 19.89 10.35
N ILE A 232 -21.94 18.67 10.16
CA ILE A 232 -23.23 18.44 9.48
C ILE A 232 -24.39 19.09 10.25
N LYS A 233 -24.27 19.25 11.57
CA LYS A 233 -25.27 19.94 12.42
C LYS A 233 -25.53 21.40 12.00
N TYR A 234 -24.56 22.07 11.38
CA TYR A 234 -24.72 23.47 10.96
C TYR A 234 -25.65 23.62 9.74
N TYR A 235 -26.01 22.54 9.05
CA TYR A 235 -27.04 22.58 8.00
C TYR A 235 -28.45 22.86 8.53
N SER A 236 -28.72 22.65 9.83
CA SER A 236 -30.00 23.02 10.45
C SER A 236 -29.95 24.30 11.30
N HIS A 237 -28.75 24.85 11.54
CA HIS A 237 -28.52 26.03 12.37
C HIS A 237 -27.44 26.92 11.72
N LEU A 238 -27.82 27.62 10.65
CA LEU A 238 -26.93 28.55 9.94
C LEU A 238 -26.54 29.77 10.79
N GLU A 239 -27.42 30.18 11.71
CA GLU A 239 -27.17 31.29 12.66
C GLU A 239 -26.08 30.97 13.70
N ASP A 240 -25.83 29.68 13.97
CA ASP A 240 -24.79 29.21 14.91
C ASP A 240 -23.42 29.01 14.24
N TYR A 241 -23.26 29.38 12.96
CA TYR A 241 -21.99 29.19 12.25
C TYR A 241 -20.96 30.24 12.70
N PRO A 242 -19.80 29.84 13.26
CA PRO A 242 -18.81 30.80 13.72
C PRO A 242 -18.12 31.48 12.53
N CYS A 243 -18.50 32.73 12.23
CA CYS A 243 -17.87 33.57 11.22
C CYS A 243 -16.41 33.96 11.50
N THR A 244 -15.87 33.58 12.67
CA THR A 244 -14.48 33.78 13.08
C THR A 244 -13.58 32.66 12.56
N ASP A 245 -12.82 32.92 11.50
CA ASP A 245 -11.52 32.36 11.03
C ASP A 245 -11.02 30.91 11.36
N VAL A 246 -11.79 30.01 11.99
CA VAL A 246 -11.38 28.60 12.29
C VAL A 246 -11.82 27.58 11.23
N ALA A 247 -12.61 27.99 10.23
CA ALA A 247 -12.97 27.17 9.07
C ALA A 247 -11.82 26.78 8.10
N PRO A 248 -10.65 27.46 7.98
CA PRO A 248 -9.65 27.14 6.97
C PRO A 248 -9.03 25.73 7.07
N PHE A 249 -8.95 25.16 8.29
CA PHE A 249 -8.23 23.90 8.50
C PHE A 249 -8.98 22.67 7.97
N PHE A 250 -10.32 22.67 8.01
CA PHE A 250 -11.11 21.45 7.79
C PHE A 250 -11.47 21.17 6.33
N ASN A 251 -11.62 22.19 5.48
CA ASN A 251 -11.82 21.99 4.04
C ASN A 251 -10.54 21.52 3.30
N SER A 252 -9.38 21.53 3.98
CA SER A 252 -8.17 20.85 3.50
C SER A 252 -8.13 19.35 3.84
N LEU A 253 -8.91 18.89 4.83
CA LEU A 253 -8.86 17.51 5.32
C LEU A 253 -9.77 16.54 4.55
N THR A 254 -10.80 17.05 3.86
CA THR A 254 -11.66 16.24 2.97
C THR A 254 -10.98 15.79 1.67
N ASN A 255 -9.75 16.26 1.42
CA ASN A 255 -8.90 15.87 0.29
C ASN A 255 -7.64 15.09 0.74
N MET A 256 -7.72 14.29 1.80
CA MET A 256 -6.60 13.44 2.24
C MET A 256 -6.56 12.08 1.52
N ARG A 257 -5.61 11.94 0.57
CA ARG A 257 -4.89 10.71 0.12
C ARG A 257 -4.15 11.02 -1.19
N THR A 258 -2.82 11.00 -1.38
CA THR A 258 -1.60 10.63 -0.61
C THR A 258 -0.38 11.13 -1.45
N GLN A 259 0.92 11.14 -1.10
CA GLN A 259 1.72 10.58 0.01
C GLN A 259 3.09 11.31 0.13
N THR A 260 3.84 11.07 1.22
CA THR A 260 5.27 11.49 1.46
C THR A 260 5.52 13.00 1.64
N THR A 261 6.46 13.49 2.45
CA THR A 261 7.63 12.88 3.13
C THR A 261 7.67 13.10 4.66
N SER A 262 8.68 12.51 5.30
CA SER A 262 9.07 12.61 6.71
C SER A 262 9.39 14.03 7.21
N GLU A 263 9.12 14.32 8.49
CA GLU A 263 10.20 14.55 9.48
C GLU A 263 9.72 14.55 10.94
N ILE A 264 10.67 14.37 11.85
CA ILE A 264 10.48 14.24 13.30
C ILE A 264 10.73 15.58 13.98
N SER A 265 9.89 15.99 14.93
CA SER A 265 10.34 16.70 16.15
C SER A 265 9.31 16.63 17.28
N LEU A 266 9.81 16.42 18.49
CA LEU A 266 9.03 16.34 19.73
C LEU A 266 8.81 17.73 20.35
N SER A 267 7.69 17.95 21.05
CA SER A 267 7.70 18.29 22.49
C SER A 267 6.31 18.61 23.10
N ASN A 268 5.77 17.63 23.85
CA ASN A 268 5.05 17.73 25.14
C ASN A 268 3.84 18.68 25.41
N PRO A 269 3.01 18.36 26.46
CA PRO A 269 1.65 18.88 26.59
C PRO A 269 1.38 19.73 27.86
N SER A 270 0.40 20.63 27.76
CA SER A 270 -0.42 21.22 28.85
C SER A 270 -1.53 22.07 28.18
N LEU A 271 -2.69 22.44 28.76
CA LEU A 271 -3.15 22.52 30.16
C LEU A 271 -4.70 22.48 30.24
N SER A 272 -5.24 22.08 31.41
CA SER A 272 -6.56 22.42 32.01
C SER A 272 -7.84 22.56 31.14
N ARG A 273 -8.65 21.49 31.19
CA ARG A 273 -10.04 21.46 31.72
C ARG A 273 -10.55 22.75 32.43
N GLU A 274 -11.71 23.27 32.02
CA GLU A 274 -12.62 24.03 32.89
C GLU A 274 -14.10 23.81 32.49
N GLN A 275 -14.99 23.69 33.48
CA GLN A 275 -16.45 23.59 33.31
C GLN A 275 -17.11 24.87 33.85
N VAL A 276 -18.04 25.50 33.12
CA VAL A 276 -19.12 26.30 33.72
C VAL A 276 -20.42 26.14 32.93
N SER A 277 -21.54 26.27 33.63
CA SER A 277 -22.94 26.04 33.25
C SER A 277 -23.60 27.10 32.35
N SER A 278 -24.65 26.67 31.64
CA SER A 278 -25.75 27.48 31.08
C SER A 278 -26.67 28.07 32.17
N PRO A 279 -27.72 28.87 31.85
CA PRO A 279 -28.05 29.54 30.59
C PRO A 279 -28.31 31.07 30.73
N ALA A 280 -28.08 31.85 29.67
CA ALA A 280 -28.56 33.23 29.58
C ALA A 280 -29.15 33.54 28.19
N ARG A 281 -30.38 34.04 28.19
CA ARG A 281 -31.16 34.50 27.04
C ARG A 281 -30.99 36.03 26.98
N PHE A 282 -30.57 36.66 25.87
CA PHE A 282 -31.02 38.03 25.48
C PHE A 282 -30.47 38.58 24.14
N THR A 283 -31.39 39.19 23.37
CA THR A 283 -31.26 40.28 22.36
C THR A 283 -30.39 40.19 21.09
N VAL A 284 -31.13 40.21 19.97
CA VAL A 284 -30.88 40.89 18.68
C VAL A 284 -29.97 42.14 18.77
N CYS A 285 -29.12 42.32 17.75
CA CYS A 285 -28.42 43.58 17.49
C CYS A 285 -28.65 44.04 16.02
N PRO A 286 -29.39 45.13 15.78
CA PRO A 286 -29.50 45.78 14.46
C PRO A 286 -28.46 46.91 14.30
N ASP A 287 -28.32 47.38 13.07
CA ASP A 287 -27.58 48.59 12.63
C ASP A 287 -26.06 48.63 12.85
N CYS A 288 -25.34 48.23 11.79
CA CYS A 288 -23.98 48.71 11.52
C CYS A 288 -24.00 49.66 10.30
N SER A 289 -24.63 50.84 10.47
CA SER A 289 -24.72 51.86 9.42
C SER A 289 -24.58 53.30 9.93
N ARG A 290 -23.39 53.67 10.44
CA ARG A 290 -22.92 55.07 10.40
C ARG A 290 -21.39 55.16 10.49
N ALA A 291 -20.82 55.87 9.52
CA ALA A 291 -19.48 56.43 9.64
C ALA A 291 -19.61 57.83 10.23
N GLU A 292 -18.71 58.20 11.14
CA GLU A 292 -18.47 59.61 11.47
C GLU A 292 -16.98 59.84 11.70
N SER A 293 -16.48 60.92 11.13
CA SER A 293 -15.06 61.26 10.99
C SER A 293 -14.54 62.07 12.18
N ILE A 294 -13.35 61.75 12.68
CA ILE A 294 -12.59 62.64 13.59
C ILE A 294 -11.17 62.86 13.04
N SER A 295 -10.69 64.09 13.20
CA SER A 295 -9.64 64.75 12.42
C SER A 295 -8.23 64.69 13.01
N ILE A 296 -7.26 64.93 12.13
CA ILE A 296 -5.82 65.10 12.40
C ILE A 296 -5.53 66.50 13.00
N PRO A 297 -4.60 66.64 13.96
CA PRO A 297 -3.91 67.91 14.21
C PRO A 297 -2.51 67.95 13.55
N HIS A 298 -2.17 69.08 12.95
CA HIS A 298 -0.91 69.37 12.23
C HIS A 298 -0.06 70.37 13.04
N MET A 299 1.28 70.19 13.08
CA MET A 299 2.39 71.16 13.28
C MET A 299 3.59 70.46 13.99
N ASP A 300 4.86 70.82 13.78
CA ASP A 300 5.46 71.93 13.02
C ASP A 300 6.80 71.52 12.37
N THR A 301 7.28 72.29 11.38
CA THR A 301 8.52 72.05 10.63
C THR A 301 9.70 72.92 11.08
N ARG A 302 10.90 72.33 11.29
CA ARG A 302 12.19 73.04 11.17
C ARG A 302 13.31 72.16 10.60
N GLN A 303 14.06 72.73 9.66
CA GLN A 303 15.36 72.30 9.11
C GLN A 303 16.41 73.37 9.50
N PRO A 304 17.76 73.14 9.46
CA PRO A 304 18.50 72.97 8.19
C PRO A 304 19.80 72.10 8.24
N MET A 305 20.61 72.20 7.18
CA MET A 305 21.81 71.41 6.79
C MET A 305 23.09 71.61 7.64
N VAL A 306 24.11 70.72 7.47
CA VAL A 306 25.50 71.00 6.94
C VAL A 306 26.57 69.95 7.35
N HIS A 307 27.26 69.36 6.35
CA HIS A 307 28.65 68.82 6.19
C HIS A 307 29.53 68.11 7.27
N HIS A 308 30.40 67.20 6.73
CA HIS A 308 31.70 66.64 7.21
C HIS A 308 31.65 65.59 8.37
N THR A 309 32.50 64.53 8.45
CA THR A 309 33.68 64.04 7.68
C THR A 309 33.91 62.52 7.93
N GLN A 310 34.59 61.80 7.00
CA GLN A 310 35.50 60.61 7.10
C GLN A 310 35.26 59.50 8.20
N GLU A 311 35.56 58.20 8.03
CA GLU A 311 36.64 57.52 7.28
C GLU A 311 36.24 56.21 6.54
N GLN A 312 37.09 55.91 5.55
CA GLN A 312 37.47 54.71 4.75
C GLN A 312 37.05 53.28 5.20
N VAL A 313 36.64 52.31 4.33
CA VAL A 313 37.27 51.69 3.12
C VAL A 313 38.39 50.68 3.54
N LEU A 314 38.35 49.34 3.39
CA LEU A 314 38.02 48.32 2.33
C LEU A 314 37.61 46.96 2.98
N GLY A 315 37.20 45.86 2.31
CA GLY A 315 36.90 45.61 0.88
C GLY A 315 37.31 44.21 0.35
N ILE A 316 36.31 43.41 -0.06
CA ILE A 316 36.28 42.45 -1.20
C ILE A 316 36.84 41.00 -1.02
N GLU A 317 36.14 40.06 -1.71
CA GLU A 317 36.31 38.59 -1.85
C GLU A 317 37.38 38.17 -2.91
N PRO A 318 37.26 37.04 -3.66
CA PRO A 318 37.59 35.63 -3.32
C PRO A 318 38.65 35.00 -4.27
N ARG A 319 39.00 33.70 -4.13
CA ARG A 319 39.12 32.70 -5.24
C ARG A 319 39.71 31.32 -4.87
N ASP A 320 39.08 30.28 -5.42
CA ASP A 320 39.60 29.10 -6.15
C ASP A 320 40.89 28.34 -5.79
N SER A 321 40.76 27.00 -5.92
CA SER A 321 41.65 26.05 -6.64
C SER A 321 42.68 25.16 -5.90
N LEU A 322 42.38 23.84 -5.99
CA LEU A 322 43.22 22.73 -6.47
C LEU A 322 44.46 22.18 -5.72
N THR A 323 44.57 20.84 -5.84
CA THR A 323 45.75 19.94 -5.72
C THR A 323 46.41 19.78 -4.33
N LEU A 324 46.52 18.59 -3.72
CA LEU A 324 46.89 17.22 -4.15
C LEU A 324 48.41 16.96 -4.18
N TRP A 325 48.94 16.58 -3.01
CA TRP A 325 50.11 15.74 -2.71
C TRP A 325 49.85 15.17 -1.29
N GLY A 326 50.18 13.95 -0.88
CA GLY A 326 51.00 12.90 -1.50
C GLY A 326 52.16 12.53 -0.56
N ILE A 327 52.26 11.26 -0.15
CA ILE A 327 53.34 10.66 0.70
C ILE A 327 53.24 11.04 2.20
N GLY A 328 53.44 10.15 3.20
CA GLY A 328 53.60 8.70 3.16
C GLY A 328 54.40 8.13 4.35
N ILE A 329 53.91 7.01 4.92
CA ILE A 329 54.65 5.96 5.68
C ILE A 329 55.23 6.33 7.08
N GLY A 330 54.88 5.54 8.10
CA GLY A 330 55.52 5.56 9.42
C GLY A 330 55.01 4.44 10.34
N SER A 331 55.72 3.31 10.41
CA SER A 331 55.38 2.11 11.19
C SER A 331 55.62 2.29 12.71
N GLY A 332 54.90 1.52 13.55
CA GLY A 332 55.04 1.54 15.03
C GLY A 332 56.30 0.80 15.55
N PRO A 333 56.29 0.13 16.74
CA PRO A 333 55.23 0.00 17.76
C PRO A 333 55.72 0.33 19.20
N ASN A 334 54.80 0.41 20.18
CA ASN A 334 54.92 -0.28 21.49
C ASN A 334 53.72 -0.03 22.43
N ALA A 335 53.46 -0.99 23.31
CA ALA A 335 52.27 -1.03 24.17
C ALA A 335 52.52 -0.51 25.59
N MET A 336 51.48 0.06 26.22
CA MET A 336 51.34 0.03 27.68
C MET A 336 49.88 -0.25 28.09
N ARG A 337 49.75 -0.93 29.23
CA ARG A 337 48.61 -1.77 29.62
C ARG A 337 47.87 -1.14 30.81
N ARG A 338 46.56 -0.96 30.72
CA ARG A 338 45.64 -0.93 31.88
C ARG A 338 44.49 -1.90 31.66
N LYS A 339 44.07 -2.55 32.74
CA LYS A 339 43.10 -3.66 32.78
C LYS A 339 41.74 -3.18 33.27
N GLU A 340 40.69 -3.81 32.71
CA GLU A 340 39.36 -4.04 33.31
C GLU A 340 38.51 -2.76 33.59
N THR A 341 37.19 -2.73 33.39
CA THR A 341 36.17 -3.81 33.44
C THR A 341 35.06 -3.61 32.40
N LEU A 342 34.35 -4.70 32.06
CA LEU A 342 33.26 -4.84 31.08
C LEU A 342 32.17 -3.76 31.08
N SER A 343 31.72 -3.40 29.87
CA SER A 343 30.29 -3.47 29.53
C SER A 343 30.12 -4.19 28.19
N VAL A 344 29.33 -5.28 28.18
CA VAL A 344 29.05 -6.06 26.97
C VAL A 344 27.95 -5.36 26.18
N PHE A 345 28.25 -4.99 24.93
CA PHE A 345 27.24 -4.61 23.94
C PHE A 345 27.43 -5.45 22.67
N SER A 346 26.32 -5.98 22.15
CA SER A 346 26.31 -7.06 21.14
C SER A 346 27.07 -6.72 19.85
N SER A 347 27.87 -7.67 19.35
CA SER A 347 28.61 -7.56 18.09
C SER A 347 27.81 -8.00 16.85
N GLU A 348 26.52 -8.28 16.97
CA GLU A 348 25.68 -8.82 15.88
C GLU A 348 25.58 -7.89 14.66
N HIS A 349 25.67 -6.56 14.85
CA HIS A 349 25.56 -5.61 13.74
C HIS A 349 26.78 -5.58 12.81
N CYS A 350 27.97 -6.00 13.26
CA CYS A 350 29.19 -5.94 12.44
C CYS A 350 29.35 -7.16 11.52
N ALA A 351 28.73 -8.30 11.87
CA ALA A 351 28.78 -9.51 11.06
C ALA A 351 27.91 -9.42 9.79
N MET A 352 26.78 -8.69 9.85
CA MET A 352 25.84 -8.56 8.73
C MET A 352 26.45 -7.89 7.48
N HIS A 353 27.31 -6.89 7.64
CA HIS A 353 27.90 -6.16 6.50
C HIS A 353 29.05 -6.89 5.79
N ILE A 354 29.49 -8.05 6.29
CA ILE A 354 30.58 -8.83 5.67
C ILE A 354 30.03 -9.85 4.65
N LEU A 355 28.74 -10.20 4.71
CA LEU A 355 28.13 -11.24 3.86
C LEU A 355 27.63 -10.74 2.50
N GLU A 356 27.40 -9.43 2.32
CA GLU A 356 26.89 -8.87 1.05
C GLU A 356 27.92 -9.03 -0.09
N ASP A 357 29.20 -8.78 0.19
CA ASP A 357 30.31 -8.83 -0.79
C ASP A 357 31.00 -10.21 -0.88
N ALA A 358 30.51 -11.24 -0.18
CA ALA A 358 31.05 -12.59 -0.31
C ALA A 358 30.73 -13.18 -1.70
N GLU A 359 31.75 -13.35 -2.54
CA GLU A 359 31.67 -14.25 -3.69
C GLU A 359 31.46 -15.69 -3.20
N ALA A 360 30.51 -16.41 -3.79
CA ALA A 360 30.34 -17.83 -3.54
C ALA A 360 31.56 -18.58 -4.08
N SER A 361 32.47 -18.94 -3.19
CA SER A 361 33.75 -19.60 -3.53
C SER A 361 33.52 -21.02 -4.08
N ASP A 362 32.45 -21.67 -3.63
CA ASP A 362 32.02 -22.99 -4.06
C ASP A 362 30.77 -22.89 -4.97
N ARG A 363 30.92 -23.33 -6.23
CA ARG A 363 29.85 -23.40 -7.25
C ARG A 363 29.37 -24.83 -7.53
N ARG A 364 29.71 -25.80 -6.68
CA ARG A 364 29.18 -27.16 -6.75
C ARG A 364 27.67 -27.16 -6.52
N LEU A 365 27.01 -28.17 -7.08
CA LEU A 365 25.56 -28.33 -7.00
C LEU A 365 25.16 -28.43 -5.53
N ILE A 366 24.12 -27.71 -5.12
CA ILE A 366 23.56 -27.83 -3.77
C ILE A 366 22.30 -28.69 -3.87
N ILE A 367 22.32 -29.88 -3.28
CA ILE A 367 21.18 -30.78 -3.16
C ILE A 367 20.47 -30.47 -1.84
N ILE A 368 19.20 -30.12 -1.94
CA ILE A 368 18.36 -29.70 -0.81
C ILE A 368 17.21 -30.70 -0.68
N SER A 369 17.16 -31.41 0.44
CA SER A 369 16.10 -32.38 0.73
C SER A 369 15.50 -32.17 2.12
N GLY A 370 14.40 -32.86 2.41
CA GLY A 370 13.69 -32.75 3.67
C GLY A 370 12.19 -33.04 3.51
N PRO A 371 11.50 -33.46 4.59
CA PRO A 371 10.12 -33.92 4.50
C PRO A 371 9.14 -32.83 4.12
N SER A 372 8.10 -33.21 3.37
CA SER A 372 7.03 -32.29 2.97
C SER A 372 6.43 -31.58 4.20
N GLY A 373 6.49 -30.24 4.20
CA GLY A 373 6.01 -29.40 5.31
C GLY A 373 7.11 -28.72 6.13
N VAL A 374 8.40 -28.92 5.82
CA VAL A 374 9.54 -28.18 6.44
C VAL A 374 9.83 -26.82 5.79
N ASP A 375 8.96 -26.36 4.89
CA ASP A 375 9.05 -25.04 4.23
C ASP A 375 10.34 -24.81 3.40
N LYS A 376 10.91 -25.90 2.88
CA LYS A 376 12.07 -25.94 1.96
C LYS A 376 11.98 -24.93 0.82
N ASP A 377 10.88 -24.93 0.07
CA ASP A 377 10.62 -24.01 -1.06
C ASP A 377 10.74 -22.53 -0.63
N THR A 378 10.34 -22.22 0.61
CA THR A 378 10.42 -20.87 1.18
C THR A 378 11.87 -20.46 1.45
N LEU A 379 12.68 -21.38 1.98
CA LEU A 379 14.11 -21.15 2.20
C LEU A 379 14.88 -21.01 0.88
N ILE A 380 14.59 -21.86 -0.11
CA ILE A 380 15.18 -21.82 -1.45
C ILE A 380 14.85 -20.50 -2.16
N GLN A 381 13.56 -20.13 -2.20
CA GLN A 381 13.14 -18.89 -2.86
C GLN A 381 13.75 -17.66 -2.16
N ARG A 382 13.87 -17.69 -0.82
CA ARG A 382 14.52 -16.62 -0.05
C ARG A 382 16.01 -16.51 -0.38
N LEU A 383 16.72 -17.63 -0.57
CA LEU A 383 18.13 -17.64 -0.97
C LEU A 383 18.34 -17.03 -2.37
N ILE A 384 17.48 -17.39 -3.33
CA ILE A 384 17.51 -16.83 -4.69
C ILE A 384 17.15 -15.33 -4.69
N ASP A 385 16.15 -14.92 -3.88
CA ASP A 385 15.71 -13.53 -3.77
C ASP A 385 16.74 -12.63 -3.08
N PHE A 386 17.49 -13.15 -2.10
CA PHE A 386 18.49 -12.39 -1.35
C PHE A 386 19.83 -12.30 -2.09
N HIS A 387 20.19 -13.32 -2.89
CA HIS A 387 21.41 -13.36 -3.72
C HIS A 387 21.05 -13.50 -5.22
N PRO A 388 20.43 -12.48 -5.84
CA PRO A 388 19.97 -12.55 -7.22
C PRO A 388 21.13 -12.82 -8.18
N GLY A 389 20.96 -13.84 -9.03
CA GLY A 389 21.97 -14.27 -10.00
C GLY A 389 23.07 -15.19 -9.45
N LYS A 390 23.31 -15.23 -8.13
CA LYS A 390 24.29 -16.18 -7.54
C LYS A 390 23.75 -17.61 -7.50
N PHE A 391 22.44 -17.80 -7.26
CA PHE A 391 21.80 -19.13 -7.18
C PHE A 391 20.66 -19.29 -8.17
N SER A 392 20.46 -20.52 -8.66
CA SER A 392 19.36 -20.86 -9.58
C SER A 392 18.77 -22.24 -9.25
N LEU A 393 17.45 -22.34 -9.16
CA LEU A 393 16.76 -23.63 -8.98
C LEU A 393 16.79 -24.41 -10.30
N THR A 394 17.19 -25.68 -10.27
CA THR A 394 17.17 -26.58 -11.44
C THR A 394 15.74 -26.91 -11.83
N VAL A 395 15.39 -26.75 -13.11
CA VAL A 395 14.09 -27.17 -13.64
C VAL A 395 14.18 -28.62 -14.12
N SER A 396 13.47 -29.54 -13.45
CA SER A 396 13.45 -30.96 -13.82
C SER A 396 12.57 -31.23 -15.05
N HIS A 397 12.82 -32.33 -15.74
CA HIS A 397 11.96 -32.83 -16.82
C HIS A 397 10.81 -33.68 -16.26
N THR A 398 9.67 -33.75 -16.95
CA THR A 398 8.61 -34.71 -16.65
C THR A 398 7.84 -35.15 -17.90
N THR A 399 7.34 -36.39 -17.89
CA THR A 399 6.38 -36.89 -18.90
C THR A 399 4.93 -36.56 -18.61
N ARG A 400 4.66 -35.96 -17.44
CA ARG A 400 3.33 -35.48 -17.07
C ARG A 400 2.89 -34.31 -17.95
N LYS A 401 1.59 -34.21 -18.25
CA LYS A 401 1.04 -33.00 -18.88
C LYS A 401 1.03 -31.79 -17.92
N PRO A 402 1.24 -30.55 -18.41
CA PRO A 402 1.10 -29.35 -17.59
C PRO A 402 -0.28 -29.24 -16.93
N ARG A 403 -0.31 -28.76 -15.68
CA ARG A 403 -1.53 -28.34 -14.99
C ARG A 403 -1.84 -26.88 -15.30
N ALA A 404 -3.08 -26.44 -15.03
CA ALA A 404 -3.47 -25.06 -15.21
C ALA A 404 -2.60 -24.11 -14.35
N GLY A 405 -1.82 -23.26 -15.01
CA GLY A 405 -0.88 -22.32 -14.37
C GLY A 405 0.58 -22.78 -14.32
N GLU A 406 0.90 -24.04 -14.70
CA GLU A 406 2.29 -24.46 -14.91
C GLU A 406 2.79 -23.97 -16.29
N VAL A 407 4.07 -23.58 -16.36
CA VAL A 407 4.70 -23.05 -17.57
C VAL A 407 5.93 -23.90 -17.92
N ASP A 408 6.08 -24.27 -19.19
CA ASP A 408 7.21 -25.06 -19.67
C ASP A 408 8.53 -24.29 -19.54
N GLY A 409 9.59 -24.99 -19.11
CA GLY A 409 10.89 -24.39 -18.79
C GLY A 409 10.93 -23.50 -17.55
N VAL A 410 9.82 -23.38 -16.80
CA VAL A 410 9.75 -22.66 -15.52
C VAL A 410 9.31 -23.59 -14.39
N SER A 411 8.22 -24.34 -14.60
CA SER A 411 7.72 -25.33 -13.63
C SER A 411 8.40 -26.68 -13.80
N TYR A 412 8.43 -27.18 -15.05
CA TYR A 412 9.13 -28.38 -15.49
C TYR A 412 9.47 -28.21 -16.98
N HIS A 413 10.39 -29.03 -17.50
CA HIS A 413 10.47 -29.32 -18.93
C HIS A 413 9.50 -30.45 -19.27
N PHE A 414 8.37 -30.12 -19.90
CA PHE A 414 7.29 -31.06 -20.20
C PHE A 414 7.56 -31.81 -21.50
N VAL A 415 8.17 -33.00 -21.41
CA VAL A 415 8.65 -33.76 -22.55
C VAL A 415 7.82 -35.03 -22.81
N PRO A 416 7.56 -35.42 -24.07
CA PRO A 416 6.95 -36.72 -24.36
C PRO A 416 7.78 -37.88 -23.83
N GLU A 417 7.14 -39.00 -23.46
CA GLU A 417 7.81 -40.19 -22.94
C GLU A 417 8.95 -40.70 -23.85
N PRO A 418 8.83 -40.76 -25.20
CA PRO A 418 9.97 -41.14 -26.06
C PRO A 418 11.18 -40.20 -25.99
N VAL A 419 10.97 -38.92 -25.66
CA VAL A 419 12.07 -37.95 -25.46
C VAL A 419 12.72 -38.18 -24.09
N PHE A 420 11.93 -38.46 -23.06
CA PHE A 420 12.43 -38.82 -21.74
C PHE A 420 13.25 -40.12 -21.79
N SER A 421 12.75 -41.18 -22.44
CA SER A 421 13.47 -42.44 -22.61
C SER A 421 14.79 -42.25 -23.37
N ASN A 422 14.81 -41.45 -24.44
CA ASN A 422 16.04 -41.14 -25.19
C ASN A 422 17.09 -40.38 -24.35
N LEU A 423 16.66 -39.53 -23.41
CA LEU A 423 17.57 -38.90 -22.43
C LEU A 423 18.05 -39.92 -21.38
N LEU A 424 17.19 -40.85 -20.97
CA LEU A 424 17.52 -41.92 -20.02
C LEU A 424 18.54 -42.92 -20.61
N ASP A 425 18.32 -43.38 -21.84
CA ASP A 425 19.18 -44.29 -22.60
C ASP A 425 20.60 -43.73 -22.83
N LYS A 426 20.75 -42.40 -22.76
CA LYS A 426 22.01 -41.66 -22.94
C LYS A 426 22.71 -41.30 -21.64
N ASP A 427 22.23 -41.80 -20.49
CA ASP A 427 22.72 -41.37 -19.16
C ASP A 427 22.62 -39.84 -18.98
N GLY A 428 21.60 -39.21 -19.56
CA GLY A 428 21.43 -37.74 -19.57
C GLY A 428 20.91 -37.15 -18.25
N PHE A 429 20.47 -37.98 -17.31
CA PHE A 429 19.91 -37.56 -16.02
C PHE A 429 20.92 -37.77 -14.87
N ILE A 430 20.89 -36.90 -13.86
CA ILE A 430 21.57 -37.09 -12.56
C ILE A 430 20.72 -37.96 -11.63
N GLU A 431 19.42 -37.68 -11.61
CA GLU A 431 18.41 -38.50 -10.96
C GLU A 431 17.19 -38.59 -11.86
N HIS A 432 16.45 -39.69 -11.70
CA HIS A 432 15.11 -39.82 -12.24
C HIS A 432 14.26 -40.70 -11.33
N ALA A 433 12.95 -40.44 -11.29
CA ALA A 433 11.98 -41.18 -10.52
C ALA A 433 10.70 -41.40 -11.33
N PHE A 434 10.00 -42.52 -11.07
CA PHE A 434 8.66 -42.76 -11.60
C PHE A 434 7.63 -42.58 -10.49
N PHE A 435 6.78 -41.56 -10.62
CA PHE A 435 5.82 -41.17 -9.58
C PHE A 435 4.44 -40.88 -10.17
N SER A 436 3.40 -41.46 -9.55
CA SER A 436 1.99 -41.34 -9.99
C SER A 436 1.80 -41.53 -11.51
N GLY A 437 2.45 -42.55 -12.09
CA GLY A 437 2.31 -42.90 -13.51
C GLY A 437 3.09 -42.02 -14.49
N ASN A 438 4.00 -41.16 -14.03
CA ASN A 438 4.80 -40.28 -14.87
C ASN A 438 6.27 -40.32 -14.45
N TYR A 439 7.19 -40.12 -15.39
CA TYR A 439 8.61 -39.96 -15.10
C TYR A 439 8.91 -38.51 -14.74
N TYR A 440 9.91 -38.34 -13.88
CA TYR A 440 10.53 -37.08 -13.50
C TYR A 440 12.05 -37.29 -13.50
N GLY A 441 12.84 -36.27 -13.81
CA GLY A 441 14.29 -36.36 -13.66
C GLY A 441 15.04 -35.09 -14.04
N THR A 442 16.18 -34.87 -13.40
CA THR A 442 16.98 -33.66 -13.54
C THR A 442 18.19 -33.92 -14.45
N SER A 443 18.21 -33.27 -15.62
CA SER A 443 19.22 -33.49 -16.66
C SER A 443 20.58 -32.90 -16.29
N LYS A 444 21.67 -33.62 -16.62
CA LYS A 444 23.06 -33.15 -16.48
C LYS A 444 23.29 -31.82 -17.21
N ASP A 445 22.69 -31.66 -18.39
CA ASP A 445 22.81 -30.46 -19.23
C ASP A 445 22.21 -29.20 -18.58
N ALA A 446 21.06 -29.30 -17.89
CA ALA A 446 20.46 -28.15 -17.20
C ALA A 446 21.38 -27.58 -16.09
N ILE A 447 22.06 -28.48 -15.37
CA ILE A 447 23.02 -28.13 -14.31
C ILE A 447 24.31 -27.55 -14.91
N ALA A 448 24.80 -28.12 -16.02
CA ALA A 448 25.94 -27.58 -16.76
C ALA A 448 25.63 -26.18 -17.32
N TYR A 449 24.43 -25.96 -17.85
CA TYR A 449 23.96 -24.67 -18.34
C TYR A 449 23.91 -23.63 -17.21
N GLN A 450 23.30 -23.94 -16.07
CA GLN A 450 23.25 -23.00 -14.93
C GLN A 450 24.64 -22.62 -14.40
N ARG A 451 25.57 -23.59 -14.34
CA ARG A 451 26.99 -23.31 -14.02
C ARG A 451 27.66 -22.41 -15.05
N SER A 452 27.36 -22.59 -16.35
CA SER A 452 27.91 -21.74 -17.42
C SER A 452 27.46 -20.28 -17.33
N GLN A 453 26.28 -20.01 -16.76
CA GLN A 453 25.77 -18.66 -16.50
C GLN A 453 26.39 -18.02 -15.24
N GLY A 454 27.35 -18.69 -14.59
CA GLY A 454 28.00 -18.21 -13.37
C GLY A 454 27.22 -18.44 -12.08
N SER A 455 26.04 -19.06 -12.16
CA SER A 455 25.18 -19.35 -11.00
C SER A 455 25.46 -20.73 -10.40
N THR A 456 25.34 -20.84 -9.07
CA THR A 456 25.36 -22.11 -8.34
C THR A 456 23.98 -22.78 -8.46
N PRO A 457 23.88 -23.98 -9.05
CA PRO A 457 22.61 -24.68 -9.19
C PRO A 457 22.14 -25.26 -7.84
N LEU A 458 20.85 -25.13 -7.58
CA LEU A 458 20.14 -25.72 -6.44
C LEU A 458 19.21 -26.81 -6.96
N LEU A 459 19.32 -28.04 -6.46
CA LEU A 459 18.45 -29.16 -6.80
C LEU A 459 17.58 -29.54 -5.58
N ASP A 460 16.27 -29.38 -5.74
CA ASP A 460 15.27 -29.82 -4.77
C ASP A 460 14.82 -31.26 -5.10
N ILE A 461 15.08 -32.21 -4.18
CA ILE A 461 14.67 -33.61 -4.29
C ILE A 461 14.18 -34.19 -2.96
N ASP A 462 13.57 -35.37 -3.02
CA ASP A 462 13.23 -36.19 -1.85
C ASP A 462 14.35 -37.17 -1.46
N ILE A 463 14.13 -37.96 -0.41
CA ILE A 463 15.11 -38.92 0.10
C ILE A 463 15.45 -40.04 -0.89
N GLU A 464 14.52 -40.42 -1.77
CA GLU A 464 14.73 -41.48 -2.74
C GLU A 464 15.57 -40.97 -3.92
N GLY A 465 15.38 -39.70 -4.31
CA GLY A 465 16.32 -38.99 -5.19
C GLY A 465 17.73 -38.94 -4.62
N VAL A 466 17.90 -38.60 -3.34
CA VAL A 466 19.22 -38.57 -2.67
C VAL A 466 19.87 -39.96 -2.63
N LYS A 467 19.11 -41.02 -2.31
CA LYS A 467 19.59 -42.41 -2.39
C LYS A 467 19.98 -42.80 -3.81
N THR A 468 19.19 -42.42 -4.80
CA THR A 468 19.45 -42.73 -6.21
C THR A 468 20.78 -42.11 -6.65
N ILE A 469 20.99 -40.81 -6.39
CA ILE A 469 22.26 -40.12 -6.72
C ILE A 469 23.43 -40.80 -6.01
N THR A 470 23.36 -40.95 -4.68
CA THR A 470 24.47 -41.53 -3.90
C THR A 470 24.81 -42.98 -4.24
N GLN A 471 23.87 -43.75 -4.79
CA GLN A 471 24.09 -45.13 -5.25
C GLN A 471 24.52 -45.24 -6.71
N SER A 472 24.03 -44.35 -7.60
CA SER A 472 24.31 -44.43 -9.04
C SER A 472 25.60 -43.73 -9.44
N GLN A 473 25.93 -42.60 -8.80
CA GLN A 473 27.03 -41.74 -9.22
C GLN A 473 27.59 -40.94 -8.04
N SER A 474 28.91 -40.99 -7.82
CA SER A 474 29.58 -40.04 -6.93
C SER A 474 29.58 -38.66 -7.57
N LEU A 475 28.50 -37.91 -7.34
CA LEU A 475 28.33 -36.55 -7.83
C LEU A 475 28.99 -35.58 -6.85
N ASP A 476 29.89 -34.74 -7.37
CA ASP A 476 30.48 -33.64 -6.62
C ASP A 476 29.45 -32.51 -6.41
N ALA A 477 28.75 -32.64 -5.28
CA ALA A 477 27.65 -31.81 -4.81
C ALA A 477 27.74 -31.65 -3.29
N ARG A 478 27.10 -30.59 -2.79
CA ARG A 478 26.89 -30.32 -1.37
C ARG A 478 25.48 -30.74 -0.98
N TYR A 479 25.31 -31.49 0.09
CA TYR A 479 24.03 -32.06 0.52
C TYR A 479 23.56 -31.41 1.82
N VAL A 480 22.39 -30.77 1.79
CA VAL A 480 21.75 -30.16 2.97
C VAL A 480 20.35 -30.71 3.21
N PHE A 481 20.09 -31.10 4.46
CA PHE A 481 18.79 -31.60 4.90
C PHE A 481 18.06 -30.57 5.75
N ILE A 482 16.83 -30.20 5.37
CA ILE A 482 15.96 -29.32 6.14
C ILE A 482 15.08 -30.17 7.07
N ARG A 483 15.31 -30.05 8.38
CA ARG A 483 14.67 -30.84 9.44
C ARG A 483 13.58 -30.03 10.15
N PRO A 484 12.40 -30.59 10.50
CA PRO A 484 11.49 -29.97 11.44
C PRO A 484 12.03 -30.09 12.89
N PRO A 485 11.69 -29.17 13.81
CA PRO A 485 12.14 -29.24 15.21
C PRO A 485 11.60 -30.47 15.96
N SER A 486 10.47 -31.02 15.51
CA SER A 486 9.94 -32.31 15.96
C SER A 486 8.91 -32.85 14.97
N LEU A 487 8.64 -34.16 15.02
CA LEU A 487 7.56 -34.79 14.24
C LEU A 487 6.18 -34.16 14.57
N GLN A 488 5.94 -33.81 15.84
CA GLN A 488 4.72 -33.12 16.28
C GLN A 488 4.63 -31.67 15.77
N ALA A 489 5.74 -30.99 15.54
CA ALA A 489 5.73 -29.68 14.88
C ALA A 489 5.40 -29.82 13.39
N LEU A 490 5.95 -30.83 12.72
CA LEU A 490 5.61 -31.16 11.33
C LEU A 490 4.12 -31.51 11.18
N GLU A 491 3.58 -32.39 12.04
CA GLU A 491 2.16 -32.73 12.07
C GLU A 491 1.28 -31.48 12.24
N ARG A 492 1.61 -30.60 13.20
CA ARG A 492 0.87 -29.34 13.39
C ARG A 492 0.91 -28.45 12.15
N ARG A 493 2.05 -28.36 11.45
CA ARG A 493 2.18 -27.61 10.19
C ARG A 493 1.34 -28.23 9.06
N LEU A 494 1.33 -29.56 8.94
CA LEU A 494 0.51 -30.29 7.95
C LEU A 494 -0.98 -30.13 8.23
N ARG A 495 -1.44 -30.40 9.47
CA ARG A 495 -2.83 -30.19 9.91
C ARG A 495 -3.32 -28.77 9.66
N ALA A 496 -2.49 -27.76 9.90
CA ALA A 496 -2.84 -26.35 9.69
C ALA A 496 -3.06 -25.95 8.22
N ARG A 497 -2.58 -26.74 7.24
CA ARG A 497 -2.84 -26.52 5.81
C ARG A 497 -4.27 -26.95 5.42
N GLY A 498 -4.86 -27.92 6.12
CA GLY A 498 -6.28 -28.29 5.99
C GLY A 498 -6.65 -28.92 4.65
N THR A 499 -5.68 -29.53 3.95
CA THR A 499 -5.81 -30.07 2.59
C THR A 499 -5.87 -31.60 2.51
N GLU A 500 -5.73 -32.31 3.64
CA GLU A 500 -5.45 -33.74 3.68
C GLU A 500 -6.38 -34.48 4.66
N GLU A 501 -6.83 -35.67 4.26
CA GLU A 501 -7.59 -36.59 5.11
C GLU A 501 -6.65 -37.30 6.10
N GLU A 502 -7.16 -37.70 7.28
CA GLU A 502 -6.35 -38.30 8.36
C GLU A 502 -5.51 -39.51 7.91
N ALA A 503 -6.03 -40.35 7.00
CA ALA A 503 -5.30 -41.50 6.47
C ALA A 503 -4.04 -41.07 5.67
N SER A 504 -4.19 -40.11 4.76
CA SER A 504 -3.06 -39.57 3.97
C SER A 504 -2.05 -38.82 4.85
N MET A 505 -2.53 -38.15 5.89
CA MET A 505 -1.67 -37.51 6.89
C MET A 505 -0.83 -38.53 7.66
N HIS A 506 -1.40 -39.67 8.05
CA HIS A 506 -0.67 -40.73 8.74
C HIS A 506 0.45 -41.32 7.86
N GLU A 507 0.15 -41.65 6.60
CA GLU A 507 1.16 -42.13 5.64
C GLU A 507 2.31 -41.13 5.46
N ARG A 508 1.99 -39.84 5.36
CA ARG A 508 2.99 -38.77 5.26
C ARG A 508 3.85 -38.63 6.51
N LEU A 509 3.30 -38.80 7.71
CA LEU A 509 4.08 -38.75 8.95
C LEU A 509 4.98 -39.98 9.11
N VAL A 510 4.52 -41.17 8.71
CA VAL A 510 5.34 -42.39 8.64
C VAL A 510 6.50 -42.21 7.66
N ARG A 511 6.23 -41.69 6.46
CA ARG A 511 7.26 -41.37 5.47
C ARG A 511 8.24 -40.32 5.99
N ALA A 512 7.75 -39.20 6.52
CA ALA A 512 8.60 -38.15 7.09
C ALA A 512 9.50 -38.66 8.22
N LYS A 513 9.02 -39.60 9.04
CA LYS A 513 9.87 -40.28 10.04
C LYS A 513 11.00 -41.07 9.39
N ALA A 514 10.71 -41.88 8.37
CA ALA A 514 11.75 -42.63 7.65
C ALA A 514 12.79 -41.72 6.96
N GLU A 515 12.36 -40.55 6.46
CA GLU A 515 13.25 -39.52 5.90
C GLU A 515 14.17 -38.90 6.97
N LEU A 516 13.66 -38.68 8.18
CA LEU A 516 14.46 -38.21 9.34
C LEU A 516 15.45 -39.27 9.83
N ASP A 517 14.98 -40.51 10.00
CA ASP A 517 15.82 -41.64 10.45
C ASP A 517 16.97 -41.89 9.46
N TYR A 518 16.74 -41.74 8.14
CA TYR A 518 17.79 -41.83 7.12
C TYR A 518 18.77 -40.64 7.18
N ALA A 519 18.28 -39.41 7.36
CA ALA A 519 19.16 -38.23 7.48
C ALA A 519 20.10 -38.32 8.69
N ASP A 520 19.63 -38.90 9.80
CA ASP A 520 20.42 -39.09 11.02
C ASP A 520 21.44 -40.24 10.94
N THR A 521 21.24 -41.22 10.06
CA THR A 521 22.05 -42.46 10.02
C THR A 521 22.92 -42.63 8.77
N SER A 522 22.57 -41.98 7.66
CA SER A 522 23.24 -42.19 6.37
C SER A 522 24.62 -41.53 6.25
N GLY A 523 24.88 -40.45 6.99
CA GLY A 523 26.10 -39.65 6.85
C GLY A 523 26.26 -38.94 5.50
N VAL A 524 25.18 -38.87 4.69
CA VAL A 524 25.19 -38.28 3.34
C VAL A 524 25.19 -36.74 3.35
N TYR A 525 24.64 -36.14 4.39
CA TYR A 525 24.43 -34.69 4.46
C TYR A 525 25.64 -33.97 5.07
N ASP A 526 26.22 -33.03 4.34
CA ASP A 526 27.23 -32.10 4.84
C ASP A 526 26.65 -31.20 5.95
N MET A 527 25.35 -30.90 5.89
CA MET A 527 24.67 -30.05 6.87
C MET A 527 23.21 -30.42 7.10
N VAL A 528 22.78 -30.36 8.37
CA VAL A 528 21.38 -30.55 8.79
C VAL A 528 20.89 -29.26 9.45
N ILE A 529 19.84 -28.65 8.89
CA ILE A 529 19.28 -27.37 9.34
C ILE A 529 17.93 -27.61 9.99
N VAL A 530 17.80 -27.28 11.28
CA VAL A 530 16.51 -27.36 12.00
C VAL A 530 15.71 -26.09 11.75
N ASN A 531 14.60 -26.19 11.00
CA ASN A 531 13.70 -25.08 10.71
C ASN A 531 12.62 -24.93 11.79
N ASP A 532 13.02 -24.51 12.99
CA ASP A 532 12.10 -24.04 14.04
C ASP A 532 11.70 -22.57 13.78
N ASP A 533 12.71 -21.71 13.65
CA ASP A 533 12.60 -20.33 13.18
C ASP A 533 13.14 -20.18 11.74
N LEU A 534 12.42 -19.42 10.91
CA LEU A 534 12.69 -19.29 9.48
C LEU A 534 13.88 -18.34 9.18
N ASP A 535 14.15 -17.36 10.03
CA ASP A 535 15.26 -16.41 9.85
C ASP A 535 16.59 -17.07 10.22
N GLU A 536 16.63 -17.81 11.33
CA GLU A 536 17.80 -18.59 11.76
C GLU A 536 18.10 -19.75 10.79
N ALA A 537 17.07 -20.49 10.34
CA ALA A 537 17.25 -21.53 9.32
C ALA A 537 17.74 -20.96 7.98
N PHE A 538 17.30 -19.75 7.62
CA PHE A 538 17.78 -19.06 6.42
C PHE A 538 19.26 -18.69 6.53
N LYS A 539 19.70 -18.03 7.61
CA LYS A 539 21.12 -17.66 7.82
C LYS A 539 22.04 -18.88 7.72
N ARG A 540 21.62 -20.01 8.29
CA ARG A 540 22.35 -21.28 8.21
C ARG A 540 22.45 -21.82 6.78
N LEU A 541 21.37 -21.75 6.01
CA LEU A 541 21.37 -22.15 4.61
C LEU A 541 22.22 -21.21 3.75
N GLU A 542 22.19 -19.91 4.02
CA GLU A 542 22.98 -18.88 3.35
C GLU A 542 24.48 -19.09 3.53
N ILE A 543 24.95 -19.26 4.77
CA ILE A 543 26.35 -19.58 5.10
C ILE A 543 26.80 -20.83 4.33
N PHE A 544 26.02 -21.92 4.42
CA PHE A 544 26.31 -23.17 3.72
C PHE A 544 26.37 -23.02 2.20
N ALA A 545 25.45 -22.25 1.62
CA ALA A 545 25.34 -22.06 0.18
C ALA A 545 26.47 -21.17 -0.38
N LEU A 546 26.87 -20.14 0.34
CA LEU A 546 28.04 -19.30 0.02
C LEU A 546 29.38 -20.06 0.20
N GLY A 547 29.40 -21.08 1.06
CA GLY A 547 30.59 -21.87 1.36
C GLY A 547 31.51 -21.17 2.38
N LEU A 548 30.90 -20.62 3.45
CA LEU A 548 31.55 -19.85 4.52
C LEU A 548 31.67 -20.64 5.83
#